data_AF-A0A2K8Z582-F1
#
_entry.id   AF-A0A2K8Z582-F1
#
_cell.length_a   1.000
_cell.length_b   1.000
_cell.length_c   1.000
_cell.angle_alpha   90.00
_cell.angle_beta   90.00
_cell.angle_gamma   90.00
#
_symmetry.space_group_name_H-M   'P 1'
#
loop_
_entity.id
_entity.type
_entity.pdbx_description
1 polymer ?
#
loop_
_entity_poly.entity_id
_entity_poly.type
_entity_poly.pdbx_seq_one_letter_code
_entity_poly.pdbx_strand_id
1 'polypeptide(L)'
;MQTFYENNRAVLDSTRQNAYRAVNFAMVEAYWQIGQLIVDEEQQGNNRAEYGTGLLKYLAQRLTSDFGKGFDESNLRYIRLFYKAFPIRDAVRHELSWTHYRLLLKVDNPDARAWYR
;
A
#
# COMPACT_ATOMS: atom_id res chain seq x y z
N MET A 1 -22.72 36.60 6.16
CA MET A 1 -23.15 35.19 5.97
C MET A 1 -22.20 34.37 5.12
N GLN A 2 -21.87 34.77 3.88
CA GLN A 2 -21.04 33.98 2.96
C GLN A 2 -19.65 33.61 3.53
N THR A 3 -18.91 34.58 4.08
CA THR A 3 -17.59 34.34 4.68
C THR A 3 -17.62 33.39 5.88
N PHE A 4 -18.71 33.41 6.67
CA PHE A 4 -18.86 32.49 7.80
C PHE A 4 -19.08 31.04 7.31
N TYR A 5 -19.91 30.85 6.28
CA TYR A 5 -20.09 29.54 5.65
C TYR A 5 -18.79 29.01 5.03
N GLU A 6 -18.05 29.85 4.31
CA GLU A 6 -16.77 29.49 3.71
C GLU A 6 -15.72 29.07 4.75
N ASN A 7 -15.64 29.78 5.87
CA ASN A 7 -14.75 29.40 6.98
C ASN A 7 -15.13 28.04 7.58
N ASN A 8 -16.41 27.79 7.85
CA ASN A 8 -16.87 26.49 8.37
C ASN A 8 -16.59 25.36 7.36
N ARG A 9 -16.82 25.61 6.07
CA ARG A 9 -16.51 24.66 5.01
C ARG A 9 -15.00 24.35 4.95
N ALA A 10 -14.14 25.37 5.04
CA ALA A 10 -12.69 25.18 5.02
C ALA A 10 -12.19 24.35 6.22
N VAL A 11 -12.80 24.51 7.40
CA VAL A 11 -12.51 23.68 8.58
C VAL A 11 -12.91 22.22 8.34
N LEU A 12 -14.10 21.96 7.77
CA LEU A 12 -14.53 20.61 7.43
C LEU A 12 -13.66 19.96 6.36
N ASP A 13 -13.31 20.71 5.31
CA ASP A 13 -12.47 20.21 4.22
C ASP A 13 -11.05 19.91 4.71
N SER A 14 -10.45 20.76 5.53
CA SER A 14 -9.12 20.50 6.12
C SER A 14 -9.14 19.30 7.07
N THR A 15 -10.19 19.15 7.88
CA THR A 15 -10.37 17.99 8.77
C THR A 15 -10.48 16.69 7.98
N ARG A 16 -11.27 16.67 6.89
CA ARG A 16 -11.39 15.52 6.00
C ARG A 16 -10.05 15.18 5.35
N GLN A 17 -9.32 16.17 4.85
CA GLN A 17 -7.99 15.96 4.27
C GLN A 17 -7.02 15.33 5.28
N ASN A 18 -7.01 15.81 6.53
CA ASN A 18 -6.17 15.25 7.58
C ASN A 18 -6.54 13.80 7.91
N ALA A 19 -7.84 13.49 8.01
CA ALA A 19 -8.31 12.12 8.21
C ALA A 19 -7.88 11.20 7.04
N TYR A 20 -8.04 11.66 5.80
CA TYR A 20 -7.59 10.89 4.63
C TYR A 20 -6.08 10.65 4.62
N ARG A 21 -5.26 11.64 5.00
CA ARG A 21 -3.81 11.46 5.11
C ARG A 21 -3.44 10.43 6.17
N ALA A 22 -4.06 10.51 7.35
CA ALA A 22 -3.81 9.56 8.44
C ALA A 22 -4.17 8.13 8.04
N VAL A 23 -5.34 7.94 7.41
CA VAL A 23 -5.76 6.62 6.92
C VAL A 23 -4.84 6.12 5.82
N ASN A 24 -4.48 6.96 4.85
CA ASN A 24 -3.56 6.58 3.77
C ASN A 24 -2.21 6.13 4.33
N PHE A 25 -1.68 6.85 5.32
CA PHE A 25 -0.42 6.51 5.96
C PHE A 25 -0.49 5.14 6.66
N ALA A 26 -1.49 4.93 7.50
CA ALA A 26 -1.69 3.65 8.18
C ALA A 26 -1.87 2.48 7.20
N MET A 27 -2.57 2.71 6.08
CA MET A 27 -2.73 1.69 5.04
C MET A 27 -1.42 1.36 4.32
N VAL A 28 -0.56 2.35 4.07
CA VAL A 28 0.77 2.11 3.48
C VAL A 28 1.63 1.26 4.41
N GLU A 29 1.62 1.54 5.73
CA GLU A 29 2.32 0.71 6.70
C GLU A 29 1.78 -0.72 6.75
N ALA A 30 0.45 -0.88 6.77
CA ALA A 30 -0.19 -2.19 6.73
C ALA A 30 0.19 -2.97 5.46
N TYR A 31 0.20 -2.32 4.30
CA TYR A 31 0.64 -2.93 3.05
C TYR A 31 2.11 -3.33 3.08
N TRP A 32 2.99 -2.53 3.67
CA TRP A 32 4.38 -2.91 3.83
C TRP A 32 4.52 -4.20 4.66
N GLN A 33 3.82 -4.28 5.80
CA GLN A 33 3.84 -5.44 6.69
C GLN A 33 3.23 -6.69 6.04
N ILE A 34 2.11 -6.55 5.33
CA ILE A 34 1.51 -7.66 4.57
C ILE A 34 2.47 -8.14 3.49
N GLY A 35 3.18 -7.22 2.81
CA GLY A 35 4.18 -7.56 1.81
C GLY A 35 5.32 -8.38 2.41
N GLN A 36 5.78 -8.04 3.61
CA GLN A 36 6.76 -8.83 4.37
C GLN A 36 6.23 -10.23 4.66
N LEU A 37 5.04 -10.34 5.26
CA LEU A 37 4.44 -11.63 5.62
C LEU A 37 4.28 -12.56 4.40
N ILE A 38 3.87 -12.00 3.25
CA ILE A 38 3.77 -12.78 2.01
C ILE A 38 5.13 -13.31 1.58
N VAL A 39 6.19 -12.49 1.64
CA VAL A 39 7.53 -12.90 1.22
C VAL A 39 8.12 -13.94 2.17
N ASP A 40 7.93 -13.78 3.47
CA ASP A 40 8.40 -14.72 4.48
C ASP A 40 7.72 -16.09 4.31
N GLU A 41 6.40 -16.12 4.07
CA GLU A 41 5.64 -17.35 3.81
C GLU A 41 6.09 -18.04 2.51
N GLU A 42 6.33 -17.27 1.43
CA GLU A 42 6.84 -17.81 0.15
C GLU A 42 8.22 -18.47 0.31
N GLN A 43 9.09 -17.92 1.17
CA GLN A 43 10.42 -18.46 1.44
C GLN A 43 10.37 -19.76 2.25
N GLN A 44 9.46 -19.86 3.23
CA GLN A 44 9.24 -21.07 4.01
C GLN A 44 8.62 -22.21 3.17
N GLY A 45 7.81 -21.86 2.17
CA GLY A 45 7.13 -22.79 1.25
C GLY A 45 7.98 -23.41 0.14
N ASN A 46 9.32 -23.30 0.16
CA ASN A 46 10.23 -23.91 -0.82
C ASN A 46 10.10 -23.38 -2.26
N ASN A 47 9.90 -22.06 -2.41
CA ASN A 47 10.26 -21.28 -3.61
C ASN A 47 9.64 -21.73 -4.95
N ARG A 48 8.44 -22.34 -4.93
CA ARG A 48 7.71 -22.66 -6.16
C ARG A 48 6.83 -21.49 -6.58
N ALA A 49 7.00 -20.99 -7.81
CA ALA A 49 6.15 -19.95 -8.38
C ALA A 49 4.65 -20.31 -8.35
N GLU A 50 4.32 -21.60 -8.46
CA GLU A 50 2.95 -22.12 -8.30
C GLU A 50 2.41 -21.94 -6.88
N TYR A 51 3.25 -22.13 -5.85
CA TYR A 51 2.85 -21.94 -4.46
C TYR A 51 2.55 -20.46 -4.16
N GLY A 52 3.41 -19.55 -4.62
CA GLY A 52 3.16 -18.10 -4.50
C GLY A 52 1.90 -17.65 -5.25
N THR A 53 1.59 -18.26 -6.40
CA THR A 53 0.36 -17.95 -7.15
C THR A 53 -0.89 -18.45 -6.40
N GLY A 54 -0.82 -19.64 -5.81
CA GLY A 54 -1.89 -20.19 -4.96
C GLY A 54 -2.12 -19.38 -3.69
N LEU A 55 -1.05 -18.94 -3.02
CA LEU A 55 -1.12 -18.13 -1.80
C LEU A 55 -1.84 -16.80 -2.05
N LEU A 56 -1.45 -16.06 -3.09
CA LEU A 56 -2.09 -14.77 -3.40
C LEU A 56 -3.56 -14.93 -3.76
N LYS A 57 -3.92 -15.99 -4.49
CA LYS A 57 -5.32 -16.29 -4.81
C LYS A 57 -6.13 -16.60 -3.56
N TYR A 58 -5.59 -17.41 -2.65
CA TYR A 58 -6.23 -17.71 -1.37
C TYR A 58 -6.44 -16.45 -0.53
N LEU A 59 -5.38 -15.65 -0.36
CA LEU A 59 -5.45 -14.38 0.38
C LEU A 59 -6.46 -13.43 -0.26
N ALA A 60 -6.49 -13.32 -1.58
CA ALA A 60 -7.41 -12.43 -2.27
C ALA A 60 -8.87 -12.78 -1.98
N GLN A 61 -9.21 -14.08 -2.03
CA GLN A 61 -10.56 -14.54 -1.73
C GLN A 61 -10.96 -14.25 -0.27
N ARG A 62 -10.10 -14.59 0.69
CA ARG A 62 -10.37 -14.41 2.12
C ARG A 62 -10.44 -12.92 2.50
N LEU A 63 -9.43 -12.15 2.14
CA LEU A 63 -9.35 -10.73 2.49
C LEU A 63 -10.42 -9.89 1.79
N THR A 64 -10.78 -10.24 0.55
CA THR A 64 -11.91 -9.55 -0.11
C THR A 64 -13.25 -9.88 0.56
N SER A 65 -13.41 -11.11 1.08
CA SER A 65 -14.60 -11.48 1.86
C SER A 65 -14.67 -10.72 3.19
N ASP A 66 -13.55 -10.60 3.89
CA ASP A 66 -13.52 -10.03 5.25
C ASP A 66 -13.47 -8.49 5.25
N PHE A 67 -12.75 -7.90 4.30
CA PHE A 67 -12.46 -6.45 4.26
C PHE A 67 -12.98 -5.74 3.01
N GLY A 68 -13.51 -6.47 2.04
CA GLY A 68 -14.10 -5.90 0.83
C GLY A 68 -13.07 -5.47 -0.23
N LYS A 69 -13.41 -4.40 -0.95
CA LYS A 69 -12.63 -3.94 -2.11
C LYS A 69 -11.23 -3.50 -1.70
N GLY A 70 -10.24 -3.84 -2.55
CA GLY A 70 -8.84 -3.45 -2.35
C GLY A 70 -7.91 -4.62 -2.02
N PHE A 71 -8.43 -5.82 -1.79
CA PHE A 71 -7.63 -7.03 -1.53
C PHE A 71 -7.69 -8.06 -2.65
N ASP A 72 -7.84 -7.62 -3.90
CA ASP A 72 -7.75 -8.53 -5.04
C ASP A 72 -6.29 -9.01 -5.26
N GLU A 73 -6.14 -10.07 -6.06
CA GLU A 73 -4.82 -10.64 -6.35
C GLU A 73 -3.84 -9.64 -6.95
N SER A 74 -4.34 -8.66 -7.74
CA SER A 74 -3.48 -7.66 -8.36
C SER A 74 -2.91 -6.72 -7.31
N ASN A 75 -3.72 -6.26 -6.37
CA ASN A 75 -3.25 -5.41 -5.28
C ASN A 75 -2.29 -6.18 -4.36
N LEU A 76 -2.56 -7.45 -4.06
CA LEU A 76 -1.64 -8.28 -3.28
C LEU A 76 -0.30 -8.52 -4.00
N ARG A 77 -0.30 -8.65 -5.33
CA ARG A 77 0.95 -8.65 -6.13
C ARG A 77 1.73 -7.34 -5.95
N TYR A 78 1.06 -6.19 -6.01
CA TYR A 78 1.70 -4.89 -5.76
C TYR A 78 2.23 -4.77 -4.34
N ILE A 79 1.49 -5.25 -3.34
CA ILE A 79 1.91 -5.26 -1.92
C ILE A 79 3.18 -6.10 -1.74
N ARG A 80 3.23 -7.29 -2.34
CA ARG A 80 4.45 -8.13 -2.34
C ARG A 80 5.62 -7.42 -3.02
N LEU A 81 5.39 -6.80 -4.18
CA LEU A 81 6.42 -6.03 -4.90
C LEU A 81 6.89 -4.81 -4.11
N PHE A 82 5.98 -4.17 -3.37
CA PHE A 82 6.26 -3.01 -2.55
C PHE A 82 7.31 -3.34 -1.47
N TYR A 83 7.09 -4.42 -0.71
CA TYR A 83 8.08 -4.86 0.27
C TYR A 83 9.42 -5.26 -0.38
N LYS A 84 9.39 -5.98 -1.51
CA LYS A 84 10.62 -6.35 -2.24
C LYS A 84 11.41 -5.13 -2.73
N ALA A 85 10.73 -4.05 -3.12
CA ALA A 85 11.37 -2.82 -3.61
C ALA A 85 11.87 -1.91 -2.47
N PHE A 86 11.19 -1.93 -1.32
CA PHE A 86 11.48 -1.11 -0.15
C PHE A 86 11.59 -1.99 1.12
N PRO A 87 12.62 -2.85 1.24
CA PRO A 87 12.72 -3.80 2.35
C PRO A 87 13.08 -3.13 3.69
N ILE A 88 13.54 -1.87 3.68
CA ILE A 88 13.82 -1.08 4.88
C ILE A 88 12.58 -0.25 5.17
N ARG A 89 11.97 -0.45 6.35
CA ARG A 89 10.73 0.24 6.75
C ARG A 89 10.89 1.78 6.71
N ASP A 90 12.03 2.30 7.13
CA ASP A 90 12.29 3.74 7.16
C ASP A 90 12.41 4.38 5.77
N ALA A 91 12.56 3.58 4.70
CA ALA A 91 12.48 4.06 3.33
C ALA A 91 11.04 4.41 2.91
N VAL A 92 10.04 3.99 3.69
CA VAL A 92 8.63 4.30 3.44
C VAL A 92 8.32 5.70 3.99
N ARG A 93 8.29 6.67 3.09
CA ARG A 93 7.90 8.06 3.36
C ARG A 93 6.42 8.17 3.72
N HIS A 94 6.12 8.94 4.77
CA HIS A 94 4.77 9.13 5.32
C HIS A 94 3.91 10.04 4.43
N GLU A 95 4.54 10.83 3.58
CA GLU A 95 3.92 11.79 2.67
C GLU A 95 3.37 11.12 1.40
N LEU A 96 3.83 9.89 1.09
CA LEU A 96 3.45 9.18 -0.13
C LEU A 96 2.26 8.26 0.13
N SER A 97 1.19 8.44 -0.65
CA SER A 97 0.04 7.53 -0.61
C SER A 97 0.32 6.21 -1.35
N TRP A 98 -0.51 5.20 -1.13
CA TRP A 98 -0.42 3.91 -1.83
C TRP A 98 -0.36 4.07 -3.36
N THR A 99 -1.14 4.99 -3.93
CA THR A 99 -1.11 5.28 -5.37
C THR A 99 0.26 5.78 -5.83
N HIS A 100 0.95 6.60 -5.04
CA HIS A 100 2.31 7.03 -5.36
C HIS A 100 3.27 5.84 -5.40
N TYR A 101 3.22 4.96 -4.40
CA TYR A 101 4.05 3.74 -4.40
C TYR A 101 3.76 2.83 -5.58
N ARG A 102 2.50 2.66 -5.96
CA ARG A 102 2.14 1.88 -7.16
C ARG A 102 2.71 2.46 -8.45
N LEU A 103 2.82 3.79 -8.55
CA LEU A 103 3.48 4.44 -9.67
C LEU A 103 5.00 4.21 -9.63
N LEU A 104 5.63 4.37 -8.47
CA LEU A 104 7.08 4.11 -8.29
C LEU A 104 7.47 2.67 -8.63
N LEU A 105 6.60 1.70 -8.33
CA LEU A 105 6.81 0.29 -8.67
C LEU A 105 6.78 0.01 -10.18
N LYS A 106 6.11 0.86 -10.97
CA LYS A 106 6.06 0.77 -12.44
C LYS A 106 7.24 1.45 -13.13
N VAL A 107 8.03 2.24 -12.39
CA VAL A 107 9.25 2.84 -12.94
C VAL A 107 10.31 1.74 -12.99
N ASP A 108 10.60 1.26 -14.20
CA ASP A 108 11.54 0.15 -14.47
C ASP A 108 13.01 0.51 -14.21
N ASN A 109 13.35 1.80 -14.13
CA ASN A 109 14.72 2.25 -13.88
C ASN A 109 15.09 2.18 -12.38
N PRO A 110 16.00 1.28 -11.95
CA PRO A 110 16.41 1.15 -10.55
C PRO A 110 17.06 2.42 -9.98
N ASP A 111 17.74 3.20 -10.82
CA ASP A 111 18.43 4.44 -10.40
C ASP A 111 17.45 5.58 -10.11
N ALA A 112 16.32 5.64 -10.84
CA ALA A 112 15.25 6.60 -10.55
C ALA A 112 14.53 6.29 -9.22
N ARG A 113 14.55 5.02 -8.79
CA ARG A 113 13.98 4.58 -7.52
C ARG A 113 14.87 4.93 -6.32
N ALA A 114 16.17 5.07 -6.54
CA ALA A 114 17.13 5.47 -5.50
C ALA A 114 16.97 6.95 -5.08
N TRP A 115 16.45 7.81 -5.95
CA TRP A 115 16.18 9.23 -5.60
C TRP A 115 15.12 9.39 -4.51
N TYR A 116 14.25 8.39 -4.35
CA TYR A 116 13.20 8.33 -3.33
C TYR A 116 13.52 7.38 -2.16
N ARG A 117 14.71 6.74 -2.13
CA ARG A 117 15.16 5.95 -0.97
C ARG A 117 15.47 6.84 0.22
#